data_AF-A0A2L0ENV4-F1
#
_entry.id   AF-A0A2L0ENV4-F1
#
_cell.length_a   1.000
_cell.length_b   1.000
_cell.length_c   1.000
_cell.angle_alpha   90.00
_cell.angle_beta   90.00
_cell.angle_gamma   90.00
#
_symmetry.space_group_name_H-M   'P 1'
#
loop_
_entity.id
_entity.type
_entity.pdbx_description
1 polymer ?
#
loop_
_entity_poly.entity_id
_entity_poly.type
_entity_poly.pdbx_seq_one_letter_code
_entity_poly.pdbx_strand_id
1 'polypeptide(L)'
;MNTPMPHAKRSSRSRSCPPLAILLAAAPLLSTACVRAPTAPQPEPSVRPIVEPHAPKRRPSPPREGAVPLLLVADAADPTLPPGKHPPPETPPPPPAEVLVSAGVPFPPDTLRDIRLLRLRDARGATIPLRAKALAVWPQDGSIRSALIAFRAALPPRELAFYTLDYGAPPRPPESPPRAGPSKRPPALPPVLKPSAPPQHAVIDDALLPNPDGPIAALVPPAWLAASQVSGPQLPAIYNDRFPGFESGIERGLYRMTPAYHSYGVSCAGGHRTYYDGPHALYQRFLRNGDAVRYRRARAEALWFRQHELRFSPDRRLAVHVCEAKSWTPAKPLSWSVLRRMTGQGMLDDYLLTGDPAAKEAVLAMGEAIRQNLPALTGGKEDVLRATERNMAWTLMALASAYALDPRPELLAALHGLMDRTLAWQREGTSGAFEHDLNRADPSECAHGPRGGSPFMTALLVDALMDYHTLTGDPRVREVVERAADWLAERAITSDRRALRYLWGCETDAYDDSGTADLNLLIVPVFGAAYALTRDPRWLAVGDALADVGVEQMRVKQPKQWNQAMRAFGRYLGYRALPGAAAMTGKQSARR
;
A
#
# COMPACT_ATOMS: atom_id res chain seq x y z
N MET A 1 42.14 -39.19 61.56
CA MET A 1 42.77 -38.28 62.54
C MET A 1 42.84 -36.88 61.92
N ASN A 2 42.48 -35.77 62.55
CA ASN A 2 41.59 -35.54 63.70
C ASN A 2 40.92 -34.15 63.49
N THR A 3 39.65 -34.04 63.88
CA THR A 3 38.87 -32.79 64.00
C THR A 3 39.30 -32.01 65.27
N PRO A 4 38.92 -30.72 65.51
CA PRO A 4 37.51 -30.30 65.61
C PRO A 4 37.09 -28.90 65.11
N MET A 5 35.77 -28.79 64.90
CA MET A 5 34.90 -27.60 64.84
C MET A 5 34.71 -26.97 66.25
N PRO A 6 33.93 -25.88 66.54
CA PRO A 6 32.62 -25.45 65.97
C PRO A 6 32.45 -23.90 65.83
N HIS A 7 31.30 -23.24 65.55
CA HIS A 7 29.86 -23.53 65.70
C HIS A 7 28.95 -22.85 64.64
N ALA A 8 27.70 -23.34 64.53
CA ALA A 8 26.63 -22.80 63.66
C ALA A 8 25.26 -22.79 64.37
N LYS A 9 24.27 -22.07 63.80
CA LYS A 9 22.79 -22.15 63.98
C LYS A 9 22.15 -21.29 62.84
N ARG A 10 21.18 -21.66 61.99
CA ARG A 10 19.92 -22.47 62.05
C ARG A 10 18.91 -21.90 63.08
N SER A 11 17.59 -21.78 62.82
CA SER A 11 16.69 -22.21 61.71
C SER A 11 15.48 -21.21 61.60
N SER A 12 14.35 -21.34 60.89
CA SER A 12 13.61 -22.50 60.33
C SER A 12 12.69 -22.12 59.12
N ARG A 13 11.50 -22.74 58.98
CA ARG A 13 10.36 -22.43 58.09
C ARG A 13 9.05 -22.68 58.85
N SER A 14 7.94 -22.02 58.49
CA SER A 14 6.59 -22.61 58.62
C SER A 14 5.63 -22.07 57.54
N ARG A 15 4.51 -22.76 57.32
CA ARG A 15 3.45 -22.45 56.34
C ARG A 15 2.13 -22.18 57.06
N SER A 16 1.31 -21.25 56.57
CA SER A 16 -0.15 -21.28 56.71
C SER A 16 -0.85 -20.26 55.79
N CYS A 17 -2.06 -20.60 55.35
CA CYS A 17 -3.07 -19.71 54.74
C CYS A 17 -4.36 -19.78 55.61
N PRO A 18 -5.45 -19.11 55.22
CA PRO A 18 -5.73 -17.67 55.27
C PRO A 18 -6.71 -17.34 56.43
N PRO A 19 -7.32 -16.13 56.51
CA PRO A 19 -8.76 -16.08 56.22
C PRO A 19 -9.30 -14.76 55.60
N LEU A 20 -10.61 -14.76 55.36
CA LEU A 20 -11.47 -13.72 54.78
C LEU A 20 -12.01 -12.72 55.83
N ALA A 21 -12.12 -11.42 55.50
CA ALA A 21 -13.08 -10.43 56.04
C ALA A 21 -12.98 -9.14 55.19
N ILE A 22 -13.96 -8.71 54.40
CA ILE A 22 -15.24 -8.04 54.76
C ILE A 22 -15.05 -6.74 55.54
N LEU A 23 -15.27 -5.60 54.86
CA LEU A 23 -15.95 -4.44 55.43
C LEU A 23 -16.60 -3.61 54.30
N LEU A 24 -17.71 -2.94 54.62
CA LEU A 24 -18.75 -2.43 53.72
C LEU A 24 -18.99 -0.93 53.97
N ALA A 25 -19.73 -0.30 53.04
CA ALA A 25 -20.36 1.02 53.14
C ALA A 25 -19.42 2.25 52.95
N ALA A 26 -19.88 3.40 52.40
CA ALA A 26 -21.22 3.75 51.91
C ALA A 26 -21.16 4.70 50.68
N ALA A 27 -22.24 4.77 49.91
CA ALA A 27 -22.47 5.82 48.91
C ALA A 27 -23.00 7.12 49.56
N PRO A 28 -23.13 8.20 48.77
CA PRO A 28 -24.50 8.69 48.59
C PRO A 28 -24.88 8.94 47.12
N LEU A 29 -26.14 8.67 46.80
CA LEU A 29 -26.81 9.05 45.55
C LEU A 29 -27.66 10.29 45.81
N LEU A 30 -27.55 11.32 44.98
CA LEU A 30 -28.65 12.26 44.70
C LEU A 30 -28.65 12.70 43.22
N SER A 31 -29.75 12.32 42.57
CA SER A 31 -30.42 12.92 41.39
C SER A 31 -30.26 14.46 41.31
N THR A 32 -30.28 15.19 40.18
CA THR A 32 -30.34 14.93 38.72
C THR A 32 -30.24 16.28 38.01
N ALA A 33 -29.57 16.38 36.85
CA ALA A 33 -29.87 17.41 35.84
C ALA A 33 -29.43 16.97 34.44
N CYS A 34 -30.32 17.07 33.45
CA CYS A 34 -30.09 16.56 32.09
C CYS A 34 -29.22 17.51 31.25
N VAL A 35 -28.23 16.97 30.53
CA VAL A 35 -27.68 17.59 29.31
C VAL A 35 -27.77 16.56 28.18
N ARG A 36 -28.35 16.97 27.04
CA ARG A 36 -28.53 16.10 25.86
C ARG A 36 -27.18 15.69 25.29
N ALA A 37 -27.00 14.39 25.07
CA ALA A 37 -25.95 13.88 24.19
C ALA A 37 -26.26 14.24 22.72
N PRO A 38 -25.24 14.44 21.85
CA PRO A 38 -25.45 14.61 20.42
C PRO A 38 -26.09 13.35 19.80
N THR A 39 -27.01 13.53 18.86
CA THR A 39 -27.65 12.44 18.11
C THR A 39 -26.65 11.63 17.30
N ALA A 40 -26.82 10.30 17.31
CA ALA A 40 -26.03 9.39 16.49
C ALA A 40 -26.20 9.66 14.98
N PRO A 41 -25.18 9.43 14.14
CA PRO A 41 -25.33 9.49 12.69
C PRO A 41 -26.29 8.39 12.20
N GLN A 42 -27.15 8.74 11.25
CA GLN A 42 -28.04 7.80 10.55
C GLN A 42 -27.21 6.78 9.72
N PRO A 43 -27.69 5.53 9.56
CA PRO A 43 -27.07 4.59 8.63
C PRO A 43 -27.29 5.02 7.18
N GLU A 44 -26.25 4.87 6.34
CA GLU A 44 -26.32 5.19 4.91
C GLU A 44 -27.24 4.20 4.16
N PRO A 45 -27.91 4.65 3.06
CA PRO A 45 -28.82 3.82 2.30
C PRO A 45 -28.08 2.72 1.52
N SER A 46 -28.63 1.50 1.55
CA SER A 46 -28.03 0.35 0.85
C SER A 46 -28.12 0.50 -0.68
N VAL A 47 -26.96 0.61 -1.33
CA VAL A 47 -26.85 0.51 -2.80
C VAL A 47 -27.06 -0.94 -3.20
N ARG A 48 -28.14 -1.24 -3.94
CA ARG A 48 -28.36 -2.57 -4.51
C ARG A 48 -27.39 -2.82 -5.67
N PRO A 49 -26.66 -3.95 -5.69
CA PRO A 49 -25.82 -4.30 -6.82
C PRO A 49 -26.66 -4.90 -7.95
N ILE A 50 -26.63 -4.27 -9.14
CA ILE A 50 -27.03 -4.93 -10.38
C ILE A 50 -25.80 -5.69 -10.89
N VAL A 51 -25.83 -7.01 -10.80
CA VAL A 51 -24.76 -7.89 -11.31
C VAL A 51 -25.39 -8.89 -12.27
N GLU A 52 -25.14 -8.71 -13.56
CA GLU A 52 -25.28 -9.80 -14.52
C GLU A 52 -24.10 -10.78 -14.37
N PRO A 53 -24.32 -12.10 -14.48
CA PRO A 53 -23.26 -13.08 -14.34
C PRO A 53 -22.41 -13.14 -15.61
N HIS A 54 -21.15 -12.69 -15.53
CA HIS A 54 -20.15 -12.94 -16.56
C HIS A 54 -19.08 -13.92 -16.07
N ALA A 55 -19.03 -15.09 -16.70
CA ALA A 55 -18.07 -16.15 -16.38
C ALA A 55 -16.61 -15.69 -16.65
N PRO A 56 -15.63 -16.12 -15.84
CA PRO A 56 -14.27 -15.60 -15.90
C PRO A 56 -13.53 -16.07 -17.15
N LYS A 57 -13.48 -15.22 -18.18
CA LYS A 57 -12.49 -15.36 -19.26
C LYS A 57 -11.09 -14.99 -18.73
N ARG A 58 -10.11 -15.76 -19.20
CA ARG A 58 -8.65 -15.52 -19.11
C ARG A 58 -8.34 -14.02 -19.11
N ARG A 59 -7.60 -13.49 -18.12
CA ARG A 59 -7.15 -12.07 -18.11
C ARG A 59 -6.45 -11.80 -19.47
N PRO A 60 -7.04 -11.00 -20.37
CA PRO A 60 -6.32 -10.58 -21.57
C PRO A 60 -5.20 -9.64 -21.12
N SER A 61 -4.15 -9.50 -21.92
CA SER A 61 -3.40 -8.24 -21.86
C SER A 61 -4.41 -7.11 -22.05
N PRO A 62 -4.40 -6.04 -21.23
CA PRO A 62 -5.26 -4.89 -21.46
C PRO A 62 -5.09 -4.46 -22.93
N PRO A 63 -6.19 -4.29 -23.68
CA PRO A 63 -6.09 -4.00 -25.09
C PRO A 63 -5.31 -2.69 -25.28
N ARG A 64 -4.42 -2.65 -26.28
CA ARG A 64 -3.56 -1.47 -26.55
C ARG A 64 -4.35 -0.20 -26.89
N GLU A 65 -5.64 -0.36 -27.16
CA GLU A 65 -6.67 0.69 -27.21
C GLU A 65 -7.77 0.31 -26.22
N GLY A 66 -8.30 1.28 -25.48
CA GLY A 66 -9.42 1.03 -24.59
C GLY A 66 -9.95 2.29 -23.92
N ALA A 67 -10.78 2.08 -22.91
CA ALA A 67 -11.41 3.13 -22.13
C ALA A 67 -11.31 2.83 -20.63
N VAL A 68 -11.02 3.87 -19.84
CA VAL A 68 -11.04 3.84 -18.37
C VAL A 68 -12.18 4.73 -17.91
N PRO A 69 -13.19 4.23 -17.18
CA PRO A 69 -14.20 5.10 -16.60
C PRO A 69 -13.56 5.92 -15.46
N LEU A 70 -13.95 7.19 -15.38
CA LEU A 70 -13.57 8.13 -14.34
C LEU A 70 -14.84 8.52 -13.58
N LEU A 71 -14.82 8.34 -12.26
CA LEU A 71 -15.84 8.86 -11.36
C LEU A 71 -15.33 10.17 -10.75
N LEU A 72 -16.05 11.26 -11.00
CA LEU A 72 -15.90 12.49 -10.25
C LEU A 72 -16.75 12.44 -8.99
N VAL A 73 -16.15 12.78 -7.87
CA VAL A 73 -16.81 12.90 -6.56
C VAL A 73 -16.58 14.31 -6.05
N ALA A 74 -17.63 15.12 -5.95
CA ALA A 74 -17.55 16.41 -5.28
C ALA A 74 -17.61 16.23 -3.76
N ASP A 75 -16.68 16.85 -3.04
CA ASP A 75 -16.70 16.85 -1.58
C ASP A 75 -17.97 17.56 -1.05
N ALA A 76 -18.27 17.37 0.24
CA ALA A 76 -19.28 18.18 0.89
C ALA A 76 -18.83 19.66 0.95
N ALA A 77 -19.79 20.59 0.87
CA ALA A 77 -19.50 22.02 1.00
C ALA A 77 -18.76 22.31 2.31
N ASP A 78 -17.78 23.22 2.25
CA ASP A 78 -16.92 23.57 3.37
C ASP A 78 -17.76 24.07 4.56
N PRO A 79 -17.75 23.39 5.72
CA PRO A 79 -18.51 23.80 6.90
C PRO A 79 -17.97 25.06 7.58
N THR A 80 -16.82 25.59 7.16
CA THR A 80 -16.24 26.84 7.68
C THR A 80 -16.77 28.10 6.97
N LEU A 81 -17.47 27.96 5.84
CA LEU A 81 -18.25 29.06 5.29
C LEU A 81 -19.44 29.32 6.23
N PRO A 82 -19.58 30.55 6.77
CA PRO A 82 -20.74 30.87 7.60
C PRO A 82 -22.02 30.69 6.76
N PRO A 83 -23.14 30.25 7.35
CA PRO A 83 -24.41 30.14 6.64
C PRO A 83 -24.83 31.54 6.16
N GLY A 84 -24.51 31.83 4.89
CA GLY A 84 -24.96 33.04 4.22
C GLY A 84 -26.47 33.10 4.32
N LYS A 85 -27.00 34.29 4.63
CA LYS A 85 -28.45 34.53 4.72
C LYS A 85 -29.12 33.90 3.50
N HIS A 86 -30.01 32.93 3.73
CA HIS A 86 -30.76 32.29 2.65
C HIS A 86 -31.41 33.39 1.80
N PRO A 87 -31.14 33.44 0.48
CA PRO A 87 -31.92 34.25 -0.43
C PRO A 87 -33.40 33.81 -0.34
N PRO A 88 -34.36 34.72 -0.58
CA PRO A 88 -35.77 34.33 -0.69
C PRO A 88 -35.97 33.28 -1.80
N PRO A 89 -37.07 32.48 -1.76
CA PRO A 89 -37.15 31.18 -2.43
C PRO A 89 -37.24 31.17 -3.97
N GLU A 90 -36.96 32.29 -4.64
CA GLU A 90 -37.28 32.52 -6.05
C GLU A 90 -36.05 32.52 -6.99
N THR A 91 -34.83 32.47 -6.45
CA THR A 91 -33.62 32.33 -7.28
C THR A 91 -33.15 30.87 -7.29
N PRO A 92 -33.05 30.21 -8.47
CA PRO A 92 -32.38 28.91 -8.53
C PRO A 92 -30.93 29.07 -8.06
N PRO A 93 -30.34 28.06 -7.40
CA PRO A 93 -28.97 28.14 -6.94
C PRO A 93 -28.04 28.45 -8.13
N PRO A 94 -27.03 29.30 -7.94
CA PRO A 94 -26.09 29.62 -9.02
C PRO A 94 -25.45 28.33 -9.54
N PRO A 95 -25.19 28.22 -10.85
CA PRO A 95 -24.58 27.02 -11.41
C PRO A 95 -23.24 26.74 -10.71
N PRO A 96 -22.90 25.46 -10.47
CA PRO A 96 -21.65 25.10 -9.80
C PRO A 96 -20.47 25.73 -10.52
N ALA A 97 -19.55 26.33 -9.74
CA ALA A 97 -18.36 26.96 -10.30
C ALA A 97 -17.47 25.91 -10.97
N GLU A 98 -16.94 26.25 -12.15
CA GLU A 98 -16.06 25.36 -12.90
C GLU A 98 -14.65 25.36 -12.29
N VAL A 99 -14.25 24.22 -11.71
CA VAL A 99 -12.97 24.03 -11.03
C VAL A 99 -12.00 23.20 -11.86
N LEU A 100 -10.71 23.36 -11.59
CA LEU A 100 -9.66 22.48 -12.13
C LEU A 100 -9.70 21.14 -11.38
N VAL A 101 -9.92 20.06 -12.11
CA VAL A 101 -9.86 18.67 -11.63
C VAL A 101 -8.60 18.01 -12.16
N SER A 102 -7.91 17.22 -11.35
CA SER A 102 -6.76 16.44 -11.79
C SER A 102 -6.64 15.11 -11.06
N ALA A 103 -6.05 14.11 -11.70
CA ALA A 103 -5.65 12.85 -11.06
C ALA A 103 -4.44 12.23 -11.76
N GLY A 104 -3.64 11.47 -11.02
CA GLY A 104 -2.71 10.51 -11.59
C GLY A 104 -3.46 9.23 -11.96
N VAL A 105 -3.59 8.97 -13.27
CA VAL A 105 -4.20 7.73 -13.79
C VAL A 105 -3.07 6.75 -14.11
N PRO A 106 -2.90 5.67 -13.33
CA PRO A 106 -1.87 4.68 -13.60
C PRO A 106 -2.28 3.76 -14.75
N PHE A 107 -1.29 3.27 -15.49
CA PHE A 107 -1.48 2.37 -16.63
C PHE A 107 -0.65 1.09 -16.44
N PRO A 108 -1.19 -0.10 -16.76
CA PRO A 108 -0.40 -1.33 -16.77
C PRO A 108 0.76 -1.26 -17.77
N PRO A 109 1.79 -2.11 -17.62
CA PRO A 109 2.83 -2.30 -18.64
C PRO A 109 2.25 -2.55 -20.05
N ASP A 110 3.00 -2.14 -21.07
CA ASP A 110 2.68 -2.10 -22.51
C ASP A 110 1.31 -1.48 -22.91
N THR A 111 0.62 -0.79 -22.01
CA THR A 111 -0.75 -0.30 -22.27
C THR A 111 -0.79 1.06 -22.96
N LEU A 112 0.04 2.02 -22.52
CA LEU A 112 0.07 3.38 -23.06
C LEU A 112 1.52 3.81 -23.30
N ARG A 113 1.86 4.20 -24.54
CA ARG A 113 3.22 4.63 -24.92
C ARG A 113 3.33 6.11 -25.28
N ASP A 114 2.21 6.77 -25.58
CA ASP A 114 2.15 8.17 -25.98
C ASP A 114 0.96 8.85 -25.31
N ILE A 115 1.24 9.89 -24.52
CA ILE A 115 0.26 10.64 -23.74
C ILE A 115 -0.80 11.32 -24.64
N ARG A 116 -0.47 11.63 -25.91
CA ARG A 116 -1.37 12.27 -26.88
C ARG A 116 -2.52 11.37 -27.32
N LEU A 117 -2.44 10.07 -27.05
CA LEU A 117 -3.50 9.10 -27.33
C LEU A 117 -4.61 9.12 -26.26
N LEU A 118 -4.46 9.91 -25.20
CA LEU A 118 -5.50 10.16 -24.21
C LEU A 118 -6.56 11.14 -24.74
N ARG A 119 -7.84 10.83 -24.51
CA ARG A 119 -9.00 11.70 -24.76
C ARG A 119 -9.99 11.55 -23.63
N LEU A 120 -10.63 12.64 -23.22
CA LEU A 120 -11.65 12.62 -22.16
C LEU A 120 -13.03 12.89 -22.75
N ARG A 121 -14.04 12.14 -22.31
CA ARG A 121 -15.45 12.34 -22.65
C ARG A 121 -16.32 12.41 -21.38
N ASP A 122 -17.38 13.21 -21.40
CA ASP A 122 -18.41 13.18 -20.36
C ASP A 122 -19.39 12.00 -20.53
N ALA A 123 -20.34 11.85 -19.61
CA ALA A 123 -21.40 10.83 -19.67
C ALA A 123 -22.30 10.91 -20.92
N ARG A 124 -22.29 12.01 -21.67
CA ARG A 124 -23.04 12.20 -22.94
C ARG A 124 -22.16 11.88 -24.17
N GLY A 125 -20.90 11.50 -23.95
CA GLY A 125 -19.92 11.27 -25.01
C GLY A 125 -19.31 12.56 -25.58
N ALA A 126 -19.61 13.74 -25.03
CA ALA A 126 -19.04 15.00 -25.48
C ALA A 126 -17.56 15.07 -25.09
N THR A 127 -16.69 15.45 -26.03
CA THR A 127 -15.24 15.54 -25.77
C THR A 127 -14.92 16.73 -24.87
N ILE A 128 -14.07 16.49 -23.87
CA ILE A 128 -13.66 17.46 -22.86
C ILE A 128 -12.20 17.85 -23.09
N PRO A 129 -11.85 19.15 -23.14
CA PRO A 129 -10.47 19.59 -23.28
C PRO A 129 -9.60 19.03 -22.15
N LEU A 130 -8.57 18.27 -22.53
CA LEU A 130 -7.69 17.54 -21.62
C LEU A 130 -6.27 18.06 -21.74
N ARG A 131 -5.63 18.40 -20.63
CA ARG A 131 -4.17 18.51 -20.53
C ARG A 131 -3.62 17.27 -19.85
N ALA A 132 -2.46 16.82 -20.28
CA ALA A 132 -1.82 15.66 -19.66
C ALA A 132 -0.29 15.73 -19.71
N LYS A 133 0.36 15.05 -18.75
CA LYS A 133 1.78 14.74 -18.78
C LYS A 133 2.07 13.36 -18.19
N ALA A 134 3.14 12.72 -18.63
CA ALA A 134 3.63 11.51 -18.00
C ALA A 134 4.23 11.84 -16.62
N LEU A 135 3.94 11.03 -15.60
CA LEU A 135 4.53 11.12 -14.27
C LEU A 135 5.75 10.19 -14.13
N ALA A 136 5.61 8.97 -14.65
CA ALA A 136 6.65 7.95 -14.70
C ALA A 136 6.42 6.99 -15.87
N VAL A 137 7.45 6.22 -16.22
CA VAL A 137 7.40 5.10 -17.16
C VAL A 137 7.76 3.79 -16.47
N TRP A 138 7.35 2.66 -17.04
CA TRP A 138 7.84 1.34 -16.65
C TRP A 138 9.26 1.16 -17.21
N PRO A 139 10.30 0.92 -16.38
CA PRO A 139 11.67 0.85 -16.87
C PRO A 139 11.94 -0.28 -17.87
N GLN A 140 11.20 -1.38 -17.80
CA GLN A 140 11.41 -2.56 -18.66
C GLN A 140 10.97 -2.35 -20.11
N ASP A 141 9.87 -1.62 -20.34
CA ASP A 141 9.24 -1.52 -21.67
C ASP A 141 9.07 -0.07 -22.17
N GLY A 142 9.34 0.93 -21.33
CA GLY A 142 9.20 2.35 -21.64
C GLY A 142 7.76 2.85 -21.76
N SER A 143 6.74 2.06 -21.43
CA SER A 143 5.35 2.52 -21.43
C SER A 143 5.09 3.47 -20.25
N ILE A 144 4.14 4.39 -20.40
CA ILE A 144 3.71 5.29 -19.33
C ILE A 144 3.15 4.45 -18.18
N ARG A 145 3.69 4.64 -16.97
CA ARG A 145 3.25 4.00 -15.73
C ARG A 145 2.13 4.78 -15.05
N SER A 146 2.19 6.11 -15.13
CA SER A 146 1.07 6.97 -14.74
C SER A 146 1.07 8.28 -15.51
N ALA A 147 -0.12 8.77 -15.81
CA ALA A 147 -0.39 10.04 -16.47
C ALA A 147 -1.09 10.98 -15.50
N LEU A 148 -0.55 12.18 -15.27
CA LEU A 148 -1.34 13.25 -14.70
C LEU A 148 -2.27 13.76 -15.79
N ILE A 149 -3.58 13.68 -15.54
CA ILE A 149 -4.59 14.36 -16.34
C ILE A 149 -5.09 15.59 -15.59
N ALA A 150 -5.44 16.64 -16.33
CA ALA A 150 -6.15 17.78 -15.79
C ALA A 150 -7.14 18.38 -16.80
N PHE A 151 -8.31 18.76 -16.30
CA PHE A 151 -9.40 19.31 -17.08
C PHE A 151 -10.30 20.16 -16.17
N ARG A 152 -11.27 20.84 -16.77
CA ARG A 152 -12.25 21.65 -16.04
C ARG A 152 -13.58 20.91 -15.91
N ALA A 153 -14.19 20.97 -14.74
CA ALA A 153 -15.51 20.40 -14.49
C ALA A 153 -16.28 21.25 -13.47
N ALA A 154 -17.61 21.22 -13.58
CA ALA A 154 -18.53 21.85 -12.66
C ALA A 154 -19.45 20.77 -12.09
N LEU A 155 -19.41 20.55 -10.77
CA LEU A 155 -20.17 19.52 -10.06
C LEU A 155 -20.64 20.10 -8.72
N PRO A 156 -21.94 20.06 -8.38
CA PRO A 156 -22.41 20.55 -7.08
C PRO A 156 -21.83 19.72 -5.92
N PRO A 157 -21.73 20.28 -4.70
CA PRO A 157 -21.23 19.54 -3.55
C PRO A 157 -22.01 18.25 -3.28
N ARG A 158 -21.31 17.15 -2.96
CA ARG A 158 -21.85 15.79 -2.79
C ARG A 158 -22.41 15.10 -4.05
N GLU A 159 -22.38 15.74 -5.22
CA GLU A 159 -22.78 15.10 -6.47
C GLU A 159 -21.69 14.21 -7.07
N LEU A 160 -22.11 13.33 -7.98
CA LEU A 160 -21.26 12.40 -8.71
C LEU A 160 -21.39 12.64 -10.22
N ALA A 161 -20.31 12.46 -10.99
CA ALA A 161 -20.38 12.47 -12.45
C ALA A 161 -19.46 11.42 -13.09
N PHE A 162 -19.94 10.78 -14.15
CA PHE A 162 -19.18 9.80 -14.92
C PHE A 162 -18.53 10.43 -16.14
N TYR A 163 -17.26 10.09 -16.35
CA TYR A 163 -16.45 10.45 -17.51
C TYR A 163 -15.77 9.18 -18.05
N THR A 164 -15.27 9.25 -19.28
CA THR A 164 -14.51 8.16 -19.91
C THR A 164 -13.19 8.71 -20.43
N LEU A 165 -12.08 8.13 -19.99
CA LEU A 165 -10.74 8.39 -20.52
C LEU A 165 -10.39 7.29 -21.54
N ASP A 166 -10.48 7.63 -22.82
CA ASP A 166 -10.02 6.74 -23.90
C ASP A 166 -8.51 6.81 -24.03
N TYR A 167 -7.88 5.70 -24.38
CA TYR A 167 -6.43 5.60 -24.60
C TYR A 167 -6.10 4.75 -25.83
N GLY A 168 -4.89 4.93 -26.36
CA GLY A 168 -4.27 4.04 -27.35
C GLY A 168 -4.71 4.19 -28.81
N ALA A 169 -5.97 4.52 -29.09
CA ALA A 169 -6.43 4.67 -30.48
C ALA A 169 -5.98 6.00 -31.11
N PRO A 170 -5.47 6.04 -32.36
CA PRO A 170 -5.61 7.22 -33.21
C PRO A 170 -7.11 7.52 -33.44
N PRO A 171 -7.50 8.74 -33.88
CA PRO A 171 -8.91 9.07 -34.04
C PRO A 171 -9.56 8.22 -35.14
N ARG A 172 -10.72 7.61 -34.86
CA ARG A 172 -11.63 7.18 -35.92
C ARG A 172 -12.10 8.42 -36.69
N PRO A 173 -12.10 8.41 -38.03
CA PRO A 173 -12.78 9.46 -38.79
C PRO A 173 -14.27 9.48 -38.40
N PRO A 174 -14.95 10.64 -38.46
CA PRO A 174 -16.37 10.72 -38.19
C PRO A 174 -17.12 9.77 -39.14
N GLU A 175 -18.04 8.96 -38.60
CA GLU A 175 -18.90 8.12 -39.43
C GLU A 175 -19.64 9.01 -40.42
N SER A 176 -19.43 8.77 -41.71
CA SER A 176 -20.17 9.46 -42.75
C SER A 176 -21.65 9.09 -42.60
N PRO A 177 -22.58 10.05 -42.59
CA PRO A 177 -24.00 9.75 -42.49
C PRO A 177 -24.39 8.80 -43.64
N PRO A 178 -25.26 7.82 -43.41
CA PRO A 178 -25.65 6.85 -44.43
C PRO A 178 -26.16 7.60 -45.66
N ARG A 179 -25.64 7.25 -46.85
CA ARG A 179 -26.04 7.86 -48.12
C ARG A 179 -27.56 7.73 -48.29
N ALA A 180 -28.27 8.85 -48.10
CA ALA A 180 -29.68 8.92 -48.41
C ALA A 180 -29.89 8.69 -49.92
N GLY A 181 -30.66 7.66 -50.26
CA GLY A 181 -31.19 7.52 -51.62
C GLY A 181 -32.13 8.69 -51.96
N PRO A 182 -32.40 8.94 -53.25
CA PRO A 182 -33.16 10.10 -53.67
C PRO A 182 -34.62 10.01 -53.22
N SER A 183 -35.01 10.82 -52.24
CA SER A 183 -36.42 10.98 -51.83
C SER A 183 -36.77 12.42 -51.46
N LYS A 184 -38.07 12.70 -51.55
CA LYS A 184 -38.68 14.03 -51.72
C LYS A 184 -38.50 14.97 -50.53
N ARG A 185 -38.45 16.27 -50.84
CA ARG A 185 -38.28 17.43 -49.95
C ARG A 185 -39.40 17.57 -48.90
N PRO A 186 -39.11 17.53 -47.59
CA PRO A 186 -40.01 17.96 -46.51
C PRO A 186 -39.80 19.46 -46.15
N PRO A 187 -40.69 20.07 -45.35
CA PRO A 187 -40.60 21.48 -44.95
C PRO A 187 -39.54 21.76 -43.88
N ALA A 188 -39.27 23.05 -43.65
CA ALA A 188 -38.13 23.55 -42.88
C ALA A 188 -38.09 23.06 -41.41
N LEU A 189 -36.89 22.65 -40.97
CA LEU A 189 -36.56 22.33 -39.59
C LEU A 189 -35.94 23.55 -38.85
N PRO A 190 -36.04 23.63 -37.51
CA PRO A 190 -35.38 24.65 -36.69
C PRO A 190 -33.84 24.58 -36.79
N PRO A 191 -33.11 25.64 -36.36
CA PRO A 191 -31.68 25.77 -36.63
C PRO A 191 -30.86 24.60 -36.11
N VAL A 192 -30.05 24.04 -37.03
CA VAL A 192 -29.12 22.94 -36.78
C VAL A 192 -28.14 23.32 -35.67
N LEU A 193 -28.16 22.54 -34.58
CA LEU A 193 -27.08 22.54 -33.58
C LEU A 193 -25.75 22.29 -34.29
N LYS A 194 -24.78 23.18 -34.07
CA LYS A 194 -23.45 23.13 -34.70
C LYS A 194 -22.83 21.73 -34.55
N PRO A 195 -22.05 21.25 -35.53
CA PRO A 195 -21.30 20.01 -35.37
C PRO A 195 -20.46 20.06 -34.10
N SER A 196 -20.43 18.96 -33.35
CA SER A 196 -19.50 18.78 -32.25
C SER A 196 -18.08 19.01 -32.75
N ALA A 197 -17.27 19.71 -31.94
CA ALA A 197 -15.87 19.95 -32.27
C ALA A 197 -15.15 18.60 -32.51
N PRO A 198 -14.15 18.54 -33.41
CA PRO A 198 -13.40 17.31 -33.66
C PRO A 198 -12.79 16.78 -32.35
N PRO A 199 -12.62 15.45 -32.21
CA PRO A 199 -12.14 14.83 -30.96
C PRO A 199 -10.78 15.42 -30.57
N GLN A 200 -10.79 16.20 -29.49
CA GLN A 200 -9.60 16.87 -28.97
C GLN A 200 -8.71 15.85 -28.25
N HIS A 201 -7.48 15.72 -28.75
CA HIS A 201 -6.41 14.96 -28.11
C HIS A 201 -5.93 15.67 -26.84
N ALA A 202 -5.33 14.92 -25.92
CA ALA A 202 -4.62 15.50 -24.80
C ALA A 202 -3.51 16.45 -25.27
N VAL A 203 -3.56 17.69 -24.82
CA VAL A 203 -2.48 18.66 -24.99
C VAL A 203 -1.38 18.29 -24.00
N ILE A 204 -0.16 18.06 -24.51
CA ILE A 204 1.02 17.85 -23.65
C ILE A 204 1.29 19.17 -22.92
N ASP A 205 1.41 19.09 -21.61
CA ASP A 205 1.77 20.23 -20.76
C ASP A 205 2.69 19.75 -19.63
N ASP A 206 4.00 19.77 -19.87
CA ASP A 206 5.00 19.33 -18.89
C ASP A 206 5.00 20.21 -17.62
N ALA A 207 4.60 21.49 -17.78
CA ALA A 207 4.42 22.46 -16.71
C ALA A 207 3.10 22.27 -15.93
N LEU A 208 2.23 21.32 -16.33
CA LEU A 208 0.93 21.09 -15.70
C LEU A 208 1.06 20.87 -14.19
N LEU A 209 0.44 21.75 -13.41
CA LEU A 209 0.36 21.62 -11.96
C LEU A 209 -0.84 20.75 -11.58
N PRO A 210 -0.70 19.79 -10.65
CA PRO A 210 -1.81 19.01 -10.15
C PRO A 210 -2.64 19.85 -9.16
N ASN A 211 -3.93 19.52 -9.04
CA ASN A 211 -4.85 19.99 -8.02
C ASN A 211 -5.49 18.79 -7.28
N PRO A 212 -4.70 17.93 -6.61
CA PRO A 212 -5.18 16.65 -6.09
C PRO A 212 -6.01 16.81 -4.81
N ASP A 213 -5.94 18.00 -4.20
CA ASP A 213 -6.60 18.40 -2.96
C ASP A 213 -7.77 19.37 -3.22
N GLY A 214 -8.10 19.67 -4.49
CA GLY A 214 -9.26 20.48 -4.87
C GLY A 214 -10.60 19.76 -4.63
N PRO A 215 -11.75 20.48 -4.68
CA PRO A 215 -13.04 20.03 -4.13
C PRO A 215 -13.75 18.91 -4.93
N ILE A 216 -13.14 18.44 -6.03
CA ILE A 216 -13.61 17.29 -6.80
C ILE A 216 -12.45 16.30 -6.93
N ALA A 217 -12.63 15.08 -6.43
CA ALA A 217 -11.71 13.98 -6.67
C ALA A 217 -12.09 13.25 -7.97
N ALA A 218 -11.11 12.94 -8.82
CA ALA A 218 -11.28 12.08 -10.00
C ALA A 218 -10.68 10.69 -9.72
N LEU A 219 -11.51 9.65 -9.80
CA LEU A 219 -11.18 8.30 -9.37
C LEU A 219 -11.36 7.31 -10.52
N VAL A 220 -10.50 6.30 -10.61
CA VAL A 220 -10.65 5.16 -11.53
C VAL A 220 -10.99 3.89 -10.73
N PRO A 221 -11.69 2.89 -11.30
CA PRO A 221 -12.16 1.73 -10.55
C PRO A 221 -11.02 0.92 -9.90
N PRO A 222 -11.27 0.25 -8.76
CA PRO A 222 -10.33 -0.68 -8.14
C PRO A 222 -9.77 -1.73 -9.09
N ALA A 223 -10.58 -2.23 -10.02
CA ALA A 223 -10.15 -3.19 -11.02
C ALA A 223 -9.05 -2.64 -11.94
N TRP A 224 -9.13 -1.34 -12.30
CA TRP A 224 -8.11 -0.64 -13.07
C TRP A 224 -6.87 -0.37 -12.23
N LEU A 225 -7.05 0.15 -11.00
CA LEU A 225 -5.97 0.38 -10.04
C LEU A 225 -5.15 -0.89 -9.79
N ALA A 226 -5.82 -2.02 -9.56
CA ALA A 226 -5.18 -3.32 -9.35
C ALA A 226 -4.55 -3.91 -10.62
N ALA A 227 -5.13 -3.66 -11.81
CA ALA A 227 -4.54 -4.08 -13.08
C ALA A 227 -3.29 -3.25 -13.44
N SER A 228 -3.26 -1.98 -13.04
CA SER A 228 -2.15 -1.06 -13.32
C SER A 228 -0.84 -1.42 -12.62
N GLN A 229 -0.87 -2.24 -11.57
CA GLN A 229 0.28 -2.58 -10.73
C GLN A 229 1.01 -1.35 -10.11
N VAL A 230 0.36 -0.19 -10.04
CA VAL A 230 0.95 1.07 -9.54
C VAL A 230 1.64 0.92 -8.19
N SER A 231 1.05 0.12 -7.30
CA SER A 231 1.50 -0.21 -5.94
C SER A 231 1.72 -1.72 -5.77
N GLY A 232 2.27 -2.35 -6.82
CA GLY A 232 2.42 -3.81 -6.91
C GLY A 232 1.10 -4.53 -7.22
N PRO A 233 1.10 -5.87 -7.15
CA PRO A 233 -0.09 -6.68 -7.41
C PRO A 233 -1.14 -6.46 -6.33
N GLN A 234 -2.41 -6.33 -6.72
CA GLN A 234 -3.54 -6.16 -5.81
C GLN A 234 -4.76 -6.93 -6.31
N LEU A 235 -5.72 -7.16 -5.43
CA LEU A 235 -7.06 -7.67 -5.74
C LEU A 235 -8.09 -6.67 -5.21
N PRO A 236 -9.04 -6.16 -6.02
CA PRO A 236 -10.14 -5.34 -5.51
C PRO A 236 -10.88 -6.01 -4.34
N ALA A 237 -11.25 -5.24 -3.32
CA ALA A 237 -11.93 -5.73 -2.12
C ALA A 237 -13.23 -6.50 -2.46
N ILE A 238 -13.98 -6.02 -3.45
CA ILE A 238 -15.21 -6.67 -3.97
C ILE A 238 -14.98 -8.05 -4.60
N TYR A 239 -13.74 -8.38 -4.98
CA TYR A 239 -13.36 -9.69 -5.52
C TYR A 239 -12.59 -10.56 -4.50
N ASN A 240 -12.47 -10.12 -3.24
CA ASN A 240 -11.89 -10.93 -2.16
C ASN A 240 -12.96 -11.86 -1.55
N ASP A 241 -13.34 -12.88 -2.31
CA ASP A 241 -14.29 -13.92 -1.93
C ASP A 241 -13.71 -14.92 -0.91
N ARG A 242 -12.40 -15.20 -1.01
CA ARG A 242 -11.69 -16.20 -0.20
C ARG A 242 -11.43 -15.77 1.24
N PHE A 243 -11.19 -14.47 1.47
CA PHE A 243 -10.82 -13.93 2.78
C PHE A 243 -11.66 -12.69 3.17
N PRO A 244 -13.00 -12.76 3.18
CA PRO A 244 -13.88 -11.60 3.40
C PRO A 244 -13.74 -11.02 4.82
N GLY A 245 -13.26 -11.81 5.77
CA GLY A 245 -12.91 -11.35 7.12
C GLY A 245 -11.84 -10.25 7.14
N PHE A 246 -10.93 -10.22 6.15
CA PHE A 246 -9.83 -9.26 6.08
C PHE A 246 -10.32 -7.81 5.98
N GLU A 247 -11.09 -7.47 4.94
CA GLU A 247 -11.58 -6.10 4.72
C GLU A 247 -12.37 -5.60 5.94
N SER A 248 -13.30 -6.43 6.41
CA SER A 248 -14.14 -6.08 7.56
C SER A 248 -13.35 -5.92 8.86
N GLY A 249 -12.25 -6.67 9.04
CA GLY A 249 -11.37 -6.56 10.19
C GLY A 249 -10.43 -5.35 10.14
N ILE A 250 -9.88 -5.03 8.97
CA ILE A 250 -9.10 -3.80 8.71
C ILE A 250 -9.93 -2.56 9.02
N GLU A 251 -11.18 -2.51 8.55
CA GLU A 251 -12.10 -1.39 8.78
C GLU A 251 -12.55 -1.29 10.24
N ARG A 252 -12.96 -2.41 10.87
CA ARG A 252 -13.27 -2.43 12.32
C ARG A 252 -12.06 -2.04 13.16
N GLY A 253 -10.85 -2.44 12.78
CA GLY A 253 -9.60 -2.11 13.45
C GLY A 253 -9.32 -0.61 13.43
N LEU A 254 -9.42 0.01 12.25
CA LEU A 254 -9.22 1.45 12.09
C LEU A 254 -10.27 2.26 12.86
N TYR A 255 -11.53 1.84 12.80
CA TYR A 255 -12.65 2.50 13.49
C TYR A 255 -12.56 2.40 15.03
N ARG A 256 -12.14 1.25 15.57
CA ARG A 256 -12.02 0.99 17.01
C ARG A 256 -10.64 1.32 17.60
N MET A 257 -9.75 1.94 16.83
CA MET A 257 -8.38 2.24 17.27
C MET A 257 -8.40 3.34 18.33
N THR A 258 -7.86 3.05 19.51
CA THR A 258 -7.76 4.00 20.63
C THR A 258 -6.33 4.02 21.19
N PRO A 259 -5.61 5.17 21.15
CA PRO A 259 -5.96 6.41 20.45
C PRO A 259 -6.22 6.21 18.94
N ALA A 260 -6.91 7.15 18.29
CA ALA A 260 -7.20 7.06 16.86
C ALA A 260 -5.92 7.13 16.03
N TYR A 261 -5.88 6.47 14.86
CA TYR A 261 -4.68 6.39 14.02
C TYR A 261 -4.00 7.76 13.80
N HIS A 262 -4.79 8.80 13.50
CA HIS A 262 -4.28 10.13 13.17
C HIS A 262 -3.84 10.96 14.40
N SER A 263 -4.14 10.53 15.63
CA SER A 263 -3.69 11.23 16.84
C SER A 263 -2.28 10.80 17.29
N TYR A 264 -1.69 9.79 16.65
CA TYR A 264 -0.28 9.47 16.86
C TYR A 264 0.60 10.55 16.20
N GLY A 265 1.64 10.98 16.92
CA GLY A 265 2.65 11.91 16.42
C GLY A 265 3.89 11.21 15.90
N VAL A 266 4.90 12.01 15.57
CA VAL A 266 6.27 11.54 15.30
C VAL A 266 6.81 10.82 16.54
N SER A 267 7.36 9.63 16.36
CA SER A 267 7.96 8.87 17.46
C SER A 267 9.25 8.18 17.04
N CYS A 268 10.33 8.44 17.77
CA CYS A 268 11.61 7.76 17.58
C CYS A 268 11.71 6.44 18.37
N ALA A 269 10.95 6.30 19.47
CA ALA A 269 10.76 5.06 20.22
C ALA A 269 9.29 4.89 20.66
N GLY A 270 8.73 3.67 20.51
CA GLY A 270 7.39 3.32 21.00
C GLY A 270 6.30 3.26 19.92
N GLY A 271 5.12 3.81 20.23
CA GLY A 271 3.94 3.77 19.35
C GLY A 271 4.12 4.66 18.13
N HIS A 272 4.40 4.05 16.98
CA HIS A 272 4.71 4.75 15.73
C HIS A 272 3.51 4.81 14.78
N ARG A 273 3.19 6.01 14.27
CA ARG A 273 2.10 6.24 13.31
C ARG A 273 2.33 5.59 11.94
N THR A 274 3.51 5.76 11.40
CA THR A 274 3.87 5.46 10.00
C THR A 274 4.73 4.21 9.83
N TYR A 275 5.04 3.52 10.92
CA TYR A 275 5.86 2.31 10.89
C TYR A 275 5.20 1.25 10.02
N TYR A 276 6.01 0.55 9.22
CA TYR A 276 5.56 -0.25 8.07
C TYR A 276 4.91 0.58 6.92
N ASP A 277 5.34 1.83 6.74
CA ASP A 277 4.86 2.74 5.68
C ASP A 277 3.33 2.97 5.71
N GLY A 278 2.89 3.74 6.72
CA GLY A 278 1.49 4.14 6.88
C GLY A 278 0.85 4.79 5.64
N PRO A 279 1.53 5.71 4.93
CA PRO A 279 1.05 6.21 3.65
C PRO A 279 0.82 5.09 2.61
N HIS A 280 1.78 4.19 2.39
CA HIS A 280 1.62 3.04 1.47
C HIS A 280 0.45 2.14 1.88
N ALA A 281 0.31 1.83 3.16
CA ALA A 281 -0.78 1.01 3.68
C ALA A 281 -2.16 1.65 3.43
N LEU A 282 -2.31 2.97 3.61
CA LEU A 282 -3.55 3.68 3.31
C LEU A 282 -3.80 3.81 1.80
N TYR A 283 -2.76 3.97 0.98
CA TYR A 283 -2.91 3.92 -0.48
C TYR A 283 -3.35 2.53 -0.96
N GLN A 284 -2.79 1.44 -0.44
CA GLN A 284 -3.29 0.09 -0.75
C GLN A 284 -4.76 -0.09 -0.33
N ARG A 285 -5.17 0.43 0.84
CA ARG A 285 -6.59 0.45 1.27
C ARG A 285 -7.47 1.21 0.27
N PHE A 286 -7.02 2.34 -0.26
CA PHE A 286 -7.70 3.07 -1.34
C PHE A 286 -7.74 2.25 -2.64
N LEU A 287 -6.60 1.77 -3.15
CA LEU A 287 -6.49 1.07 -4.44
C LEU A 287 -7.42 -0.14 -4.55
N ARG A 288 -7.71 -0.81 -3.43
CA ARG A 288 -8.62 -1.97 -3.35
C ARG A 288 -10.11 -1.59 -3.34
N ASN A 289 -10.46 -0.37 -2.95
CA ASN A 289 -11.84 0.06 -2.67
C ASN A 289 -12.34 1.19 -3.59
N GLY A 290 -11.46 2.12 -4.00
CA GLY A 290 -11.69 3.08 -5.09
C GLY A 290 -12.53 4.31 -4.76
N ASP A 291 -12.80 4.59 -3.48
CA ASP A 291 -13.63 5.73 -3.05
C ASP A 291 -12.83 6.97 -2.63
N ALA A 292 -13.50 8.13 -2.68
CA ALA A 292 -12.91 9.43 -2.38
C ALA A 292 -12.44 9.54 -0.92
N VAL A 293 -13.17 8.98 0.05
CA VAL A 293 -12.84 9.11 1.48
C VAL A 293 -11.52 8.38 1.78
N ARG A 294 -11.31 7.19 1.21
CA ARG A 294 -10.05 6.45 1.32
C ARG A 294 -8.90 7.16 0.59
N TYR A 295 -9.14 7.70 -0.61
CA TYR A 295 -8.17 8.53 -1.34
C TYR A 295 -7.72 9.74 -0.51
N ARG A 296 -8.67 10.58 -0.04
CA ARG A 296 -8.39 11.75 0.81
C ARG A 296 -7.65 11.38 2.08
N ARG A 297 -8.00 10.25 2.72
CA ARG A 297 -7.32 9.78 3.94
C ARG A 297 -5.88 9.35 3.69
N ALA A 298 -5.60 8.66 2.58
CA ALA A 298 -4.25 8.29 2.18
C ALA A 298 -3.40 9.53 1.86
N ARG A 299 -3.96 10.45 1.07
CA ARG A 299 -3.36 11.75 0.72
C ARG A 299 -2.99 12.58 1.96
N ALA A 300 -3.91 12.71 2.92
CA ALA A 300 -3.66 13.42 4.17
C ALA A 300 -2.54 12.77 5.01
N GLU A 301 -2.37 11.44 4.95
CA GLU A 301 -1.28 10.76 5.62
C GLU A 301 0.07 10.99 4.92
N ALA A 302 0.09 10.97 3.59
CA ALA A 302 1.30 11.23 2.81
C ALA A 302 1.83 12.66 3.02
N LEU A 303 0.93 13.65 2.99
CA LEU A 303 1.23 15.03 3.35
C LEU A 303 1.82 15.13 4.77
N TRP A 304 1.19 14.47 5.74
CA TRP A 304 1.65 14.49 7.13
C TRP A 304 3.05 13.87 7.28
N PHE A 305 3.30 12.70 6.70
CA PHE A 305 4.61 12.04 6.71
C PHE A 305 5.71 12.95 6.14
N ARG A 306 5.49 13.51 4.94
CA ARG A 306 6.46 14.39 4.29
C ARG A 306 6.77 15.65 5.11
N GLN A 307 5.77 16.21 5.79
CA GLN A 307 5.90 17.45 6.57
C GLN A 307 6.54 17.24 7.95
N HIS A 308 6.30 16.11 8.61
CA HIS A 308 6.63 15.91 10.02
C HIS A 308 7.73 14.87 10.26
N GLU A 309 7.88 13.89 9.36
CA GLU A 309 8.81 12.77 9.54
C GLU A 309 10.04 12.82 8.63
N LEU A 310 10.04 13.66 7.58
CA LEU A 310 11.21 13.87 6.73
C LEU A 310 11.94 15.19 7.03
N ARG A 311 13.27 15.11 7.15
CA ARG A 311 14.18 16.25 7.21
C ARG A 311 14.99 16.31 5.92
N PHE A 312 14.75 17.33 5.11
CA PHE A 312 15.53 17.63 3.92
C PHE A 312 16.88 18.29 4.28
N SER A 313 17.89 18.10 3.44
CA SER A 313 19.09 18.92 3.40
C SER A 313 18.76 20.36 2.94
N PRO A 314 19.64 21.36 3.18
CA PRO A 314 19.39 22.74 2.75
C PRO A 314 19.20 22.91 1.24
N ASP A 315 19.90 22.10 0.44
CA ASP A 315 19.77 22.03 -1.02
C ASP A 315 18.63 21.10 -1.50
N ARG A 316 17.88 20.51 -0.56
CA ARG A 316 16.77 19.56 -0.76
C ARG A 316 17.13 18.26 -1.49
N ARG A 317 18.40 18.02 -1.81
CA ARG A 317 18.87 16.84 -2.56
C ARG A 317 18.82 15.55 -1.76
N LEU A 318 18.86 15.63 -0.43
CA LEU A 318 18.82 14.50 0.49
C LEU A 318 17.64 14.67 1.45
N ALA A 319 16.96 13.58 1.79
CA ALA A 319 15.96 13.53 2.85
C ALA A 319 16.20 12.32 3.74
N VAL A 320 16.17 12.52 5.06
CA VAL A 320 16.28 11.44 6.05
C VAL A 320 15.16 11.56 7.08
N HIS A 321 14.82 10.47 7.75
CA HIS A 321 13.81 10.53 8.82
C HIS A 321 14.28 11.47 9.95
N VAL A 322 13.39 12.28 10.52
CA VAL A 322 13.69 13.27 11.58
C VAL A 322 14.32 12.71 12.86
N CYS A 323 14.27 11.40 13.05
CA CYS A 323 14.94 10.69 14.15
C CYS A 323 16.45 10.50 13.93
N GLU A 324 16.97 10.84 12.76
CA GLU A 324 18.41 10.83 12.50
C GLU A 324 19.09 12.07 13.08
N ALA A 325 20.33 11.92 13.55
CA ALA A 325 21.11 13.01 14.09
C ALA A 325 21.18 14.20 13.11
N LYS A 326 20.96 15.43 13.60
CA LYS A 326 21.00 16.64 12.77
C LYS A 326 22.34 16.82 12.03
N SER A 327 23.42 16.31 12.60
CA SER A 327 24.80 16.32 12.08
C SER A 327 25.18 15.07 11.26
N TRP A 328 24.18 14.27 10.85
CA TRP A 328 24.38 13.15 9.93
C TRP A 328 24.81 13.63 8.54
N THR A 329 25.72 12.88 7.93
CA THR A 329 26.13 13.01 6.53
C THR A 329 26.23 11.61 5.92
N PRO A 330 26.14 11.44 4.58
CA PRO A 330 26.20 10.13 3.94
C PRO A 330 27.45 9.30 4.23
N ALA A 331 28.53 9.92 4.69
CA ALA A 331 29.75 9.23 5.14
C ALA A 331 29.61 8.48 6.48
N LYS A 332 28.52 8.68 7.24
CA LYS A 332 28.22 7.97 8.49
C LYS A 332 27.04 7.02 8.27
N PRO A 333 27.10 5.74 8.68
CA PRO A 333 25.97 4.83 8.50
C PRO A 333 24.70 5.40 9.14
N LEU A 334 23.58 5.38 8.42
CA LEU A 334 22.28 5.71 8.98
C LEU A 334 21.96 4.79 10.17
N SER A 335 21.32 5.34 11.19
CA SER A 335 20.85 4.53 12.31
C SER A 335 19.79 3.53 11.84
N TRP A 336 19.80 2.33 12.41
CA TRP A 336 18.82 1.29 12.07
C TRP A 336 17.37 1.75 12.32
N SER A 337 17.19 2.64 13.31
CA SER A 337 15.89 3.23 13.61
C SER A 337 15.38 4.13 12.49
N VAL A 338 16.27 4.70 11.67
CA VAL A 338 15.95 5.59 10.56
C VAL A 338 15.73 4.82 9.26
N LEU A 339 16.58 3.83 8.95
CA LEU A 339 16.40 2.95 7.79
C LEU A 339 14.97 2.36 7.76
N ARG A 340 14.47 1.90 8.90
CA ARG A 340 13.10 1.34 9.06
C ARG A 340 11.93 2.32 8.93
N ARG A 341 12.19 3.56 8.50
CA ARG A 341 11.19 4.63 8.30
C ARG A 341 11.41 5.39 6.98
N MET A 342 12.27 4.90 6.08
CA MET A 342 12.62 5.54 4.80
C MET A 342 12.31 4.61 3.62
N THR A 343 11.13 4.02 3.58
CA THR A 343 10.76 2.96 2.62
C THR A 343 10.40 3.44 1.22
N GLY A 344 10.02 4.71 1.06
CA GLY A 344 9.77 5.35 -0.23
C GLY A 344 8.43 5.01 -0.89
N GLN A 345 7.91 3.80 -0.72
CA GLN A 345 6.71 3.29 -1.42
C GLN A 345 5.49 4.21 -1.24
N GLY A 346 5.22 4.70 -0.03
CA GLY A 346 4.05 5.56 0.21
C GLY A 346 4.12 6.95 -0.42
N MET A 347 5.33 7.50 -0.61
CA MET A 347 5.53 8.74 -1.38
C MET A 347 5.50 8.49 -2.89
N LEU A 348 5.89 7.29 -3.33
CA LEU A 348 5.75 6.86 -4.72
C LEU A 348 4.28 6.73 -5.10
N ASP A 349 3.46 6.10 -4.26
CA ASP A 349 2.01 6.00 -4.47
C ASP A 349 1.35 7.38 -4.56
N ASP A 350 1.65 8.27 -3.60
CA ASP A 350 1.15 9.65 -3.59
C ASP A 350 1.51 10.36 -4.92
N TYR A 351 2.77 10.32 -5.35
CA TYR A 351 3.15 10.93 -6.63
C TYR A 351 2.43 10.30 -7.84
N LEU A 352 2.38 8.97 -7.94
CA LEU A 352 1.81 8.28 -9.10
C LEU A 352 0.27 8.44 -9.19
N LEU A 353 -0.41 8.70 -8.08
CA LEU A 353 -1.87 8.85 -8.02
C LEU A 353 -2.34 10.31 -7.98
N THR A 354 -1.47 11.26 -7.62
CA THR A 354 -1.82 12.69 -7.48
C THR A 354 -1.05 13.62 -8.41
N GLY A 355 0.16 13.23 -8.82
CA GLY A 355 1.12 14.08 -9.50
C GLY A 355 1.89 15.06 -8.61
N ASP A 356 1.74 15.02 -7.27
CA ASP A 356 2.35 15.98 -6.33
C ASP A 356 3.89 16.03 -6.48
N PRO A 357 4.47 17.14 -6.96
CA PRO A 357 5.92 17.23 -7.19
C PRO A 357 6.75 17.11 -5.90
N ALA A 358 6.20 17.50 -4.74
CA ALA A 358 6.90 17.37 -3.48
C ALA A 358 6.91 15.91 -2.96
N ALA A 359 6.00 15.05 -3.44
CA ALA A 359 6.07 13.61 -3.19
C ALA A 359 7.19 12.96 -4.02
N LYS A 360 7.31 13.32 -5.30
CA LYS A 360 8.45 12.92 -6.16
C LYS A 360 9.78 13.36 -5.56
N GLU A 361 9.88 14.62 -5.13
CA GLU A 361 11.07 15.16 -4.47
C GLU A 361 11.44 14.35 -3.21
N ALA A 362 10.46 14.01 -2.36
CA ALA A 362 10.68 13.20 -1.18
C ALA A 362 11.22 11.79 -1.51
N VAL A 363 10.65 11.11 -2.52
CA VAL A 363 11.15 9.80 -2.99
C VAL A 363 12.60 9.90 -3.46
N LEU A 364 12.91 10.86 -4.34
CA LEU A 364 14.24 11.01 -4.92
C LEU A 364 15.28 11.40 -3.86
N ALA A 365 14.93 12.30 -2.94
CA ALA A 365 15.82 12.76 -1.88
C ALA A 365 16.09 11.67 -0.82
N MET A 366 15.11 10.81 -0.51
CA MET A 366 15.34 9.62 0.33
C MET A 366 16.20 8.57 -0.38
N GLY A 367 15.92 8.29 -1.65
CA GLY A 367 16.68 7.34 -2.45
C GLY A 367 18.14 7.76 -2.61
N GLU A 368 18.40 9.05 -2.88
CA GLU A 368 19.76 9.57 -2.99
C GLU A 368 20.50 9.56 -1.65
N ALA A 369 19.81 9.85 -0.53
CA ALA A 369 20.39 9.71 0.82
C ALA A 369 20.82 8.27 1.10
N ILE A 370 19.99 7.28 0.75
CA ILE A 370 20.34 5.85 0.86
C ILE A 370 21.49 5.50 -0.09
N ARG A 371 21.43 5.89 -1.36
CA ARG A 371 22.44 5.58 -2.39
C ARG A 371 23.82 6.08 -2.00
N GLN A 372 23.92 7.32 -1.52
CA GLN A 372 25.18 7.89 -1.04
C GLN A 372 25.65 7.26 0.28
N ASN A 373 24.75 6.68 1.08
CA ASN A 373 25.09 6.06 2.35
C ASN A 373 25.51 4.57 2.25
N LEU A 374 25.22 3.90 1.13
CA LEU A 374 25.58 2.49 0.91
C LEU A 374 27.04 2.14 1.26
N PRO A 375 28.07 2.94 0.90
CA PRO A 375 29.45 2.63 1.28
C PRO A 375 29.67 2.65 2.80
N ALA A 376 29.01 3.54 3.54
CA ALA A 376 29.10 3.60 5.00
C ALA A 376 28.31 2.49 5.69
N LEU A 377 27.20 2.03 5.08
CA LEU A 377 26.38 0.91 5.57
C LEU A 377 27.05 -0.45 5.36
N THR A 378 27.87 -0.61 4.30
CA THR A 378 28.44 -1.91 3.90
C THR A 378 29.95 -2.03 4.03
N GLY A 379 30.68 -0.92 4.15
CA GLY A 379 32.16 -0.86 4.21
C GLY A 379 32.74 -0.57 5.59
N GLY A 380 31.92 -0.56 6.64
CA GLY A 380 32.39 -0.44 8.03
C GLY A 380 33.04 -1.73 8.54
N LYS A 381 33.30 -1.80 9.86
CA LYS A 381 33.73 -3.05 10.53
C LYS A 381 32.70 -4.17 10.39
N GLU A 382 31.44 -3.83 10.13
CA GLU A 382 30.31 -4.74 10.04
C GLU A 382 29.38 -4.28 8.92
N ASP A 383 28.69 -5.23 8.28
CA ASP A 383 27.66 -4.97 7.28
C ASP A 383 26.31 -4.70 7.96
N VAL A 384 25.89 -3.43 8.00
CA VAL A 384 24.63 -2.99 8.62
C VAL A 384 23.41 -3.56 7.90
N LEU A 385 23.50 -3.82 6.60
CA LEU A 385 22.38 -4.30 5.79
C LEU A 385 22.08 -5.78 6.03
N ARG A 386 23.13 -6.58 6.32
CA ARG A 386 23.02 -8.00 6.63
C ARG A 386 22.74 -8.30 8.11
N ALA A 387 22.60 -7.27 8.94
CA ALA A 387 22.37 -7.45 10.36
C ALA A 387 20.91 -7.83 10.71
N THR A 388 19.94 -7.51 9.84
CA THR A 388 18.57 -8.08 9.81
C THR A 388 18.03 -8.00 8.37
N GLU A 389 17.14 -8.91 7.95
CA GLU A 389 16.57 -8.89 6.58
C GLU A 389 15.82 -7.60 6.31
N ARG A 390 15.22 -7.04 7.36
CA ARG A 390 14.52 -5.77 7.39
C ARG A 390 15.42 -4.59 7.03
N ASN A 391 16.70 -4.56 7.43
CA ASN A 391 17.62 -3.48 7.06
C ASN A 391 17.89 -3.49 5.55
N MET A 392 18.13 -4.68 4.98
CA MET A 392 18.23 -4.86 3.53
C MET A 392 16.93 -4.45 2.82
N ALA A 393 15.79 -4.96 3.29
CA ALA A 393 14.47 -4.73 2.71
C ALA A 393 14.16 -3.24 2.54
N TRP A 394 14.29 -2.45 3.61
CA TRP A 394 13.94 -1.03 3.58
C TRP A 394 14.91 -0.21 2.70
N THR A 395 16.20 -0.54 2.73
CA THR A 395 17.21 0.08 1.86
C THR A 395 16.88 -0.19 0.38
N LEU A 396 16.46 -1.42 0.07
CA LEU A 396 16.12 -1.84 -1.29
C LEU A 396 14.79 -1.24 -1.77
N MET A 397 13.75 -1.16 -0.92
CA MET A 397 12.49 -0.47 -1.24
C MET A 397 12.68 1.04 -1.50
N ALA A 398 13.54 1.70 -0.72
CA ALA A 398 13.86 3.12 -0.91
C ALA A 398 14.48 3.40 -2.29
N LEU A 399 15.48 2.58 -2.66
CA LEU A 399 16.16 2.69 -3.94
C LEU A 399 15.28 2.25 -5.11
N ALA A 400 14.45 1.21 -4.94
CA ALA A 400 13.47 0.78 -5.94
C ALA A 400 12.44 1.88 -6.20
N SER A 401 11.99 2.57 -5.15
CA SER A 401 11.05 3.70 -5.27
C SER A 401 11.68 4.88 -6.02
N ALA A 402 12.95 5.18 -5.80
CA ALA A 402 13.65 6.22 -6.55
C ALA A 402 13.92 5.82 -8.00
N TYR A 403 14.41 4.60 -8.25
CA TYR A 403 14.62 4.06 -9.59
C TYR A 403 13.33 4.01 -10.43
N ALA A 404 12.18 3.77 -9.79
CA ALA A 404 10.86 3.84 -10.43
C ALA A 404 10.46 5.24 -10.97
N LEU A 405 11.11 6.33 -10.51
CA LEU A 405 10.87 7.70 -10.96
C LEU A 405 12.05 8.32 -11.73
N ASP A 406 13.24 7.75 -11.56
CA ASP A 406 14.51 8.23 -12.10
C ASP A 406 15.41 7.01 -12.42
N PRO A 407 15.17 6.31 -13.54
CA PRO A 407 15.81 5.02 -13.85
C PRO A 407 17.27 5.16 -14.33
N ARG A 408 18.09 5.94 -13.63
CA ARG A 408 19.48 6.20 -13.97
C ARG A 408 20.42 5.01 -13.67
N PRO A 409 21.54 4.88 -14.41
CA PRO A 409 22.50 3.78 -14.23
C PRO A 409 23.04 3.64 -12.81
N GLU A 410 23.24 4.74 -12.06
CA GLU A 410 23.81 4.66 -10.71
C GLU A 410 22.81 4.09 -9.68
N LEU A 411 21.51 4.32 -9.87
CA LEU A 411 20.45 3.72 -9.05
C LEU A 411 20.26 2.24 -9.42
N LEU A 412 20.33 1.89 -10.71
CA LEU A 412 20.30 0.50 -11.15
C LEU A 412 21.50 -0.30 -10.62
N ALA A 413 22.71 0.25 -10.69
CA ALA A 413 23.93 -0.37 -10.16
C ALA A 413 23.85 -0.57 -8.64
N ALA A 414 23.28 0.40 -7.91
CA ALA A 414 23.04 0.27 -6.48
C ALA A 414 22.04 -0.87 -6.16
N LEU A 415 20.95 -0.98 -6.93
CA LEU A 415 19.98 -2.07 -6.79
C LEU A 415 20.58 -3.45 -7.12
N HIS A 416 21.35 -3.56 -8.21
CA HIS A 416 22.08 -4.79 -8.55
C HIS A 416 23.04 -5.20 -7.43
N GLY A 417 23.82 -4.25 -6.86
CA GLY A 417 24.72 -4.52 -5.75
C GLY A 417 24.02 -4.99 -4.46
N LEU A 418 22.80 -4.52 -4.19
CA LEU A 418 21.98 -5.04 -3.09
C LEU A 418 21.43 -6.44 -3.39
N MET A 419 21.03 -6.71 -4.63
CA MET A 419 20.60 -8.05 -5.05
C MET A 419 21.75 -9.06 -4.95
N ASP A 420 22.94 -8.71 -5.42
CA ASP A 420 24.14 -9.55 -5.34
C ASP A 420 24.52 -9.84 -3.88
N ARG A 421 24.46 -8.84 -3.00
CA ARG A 421 24.68 -9.00 -1.55
C ARG A 421 23.62 -9.88 -0.89
N THR A 422 22.37 -9.79 -1.33
CA THR A 422 21.24 -10.59 -0.84
C THR A 422 21.38 -12.06 -1.27
N LEU A 423 21.76 -12.30 -2.54
CA LEU A 423 22.10 -13.62 -3.07
C LEU A 423 23.25 -14.27 -2.32
N ALA A 424 24.36 -13.53 -2.12
CA ALA A 424 25.52 -14.03 -1.39
C ALA A 424 25.15 -14.42 0.05
N TRP A 425 24.42 -13.56 0.76
CA TRP A 425 23.96 -13.83 2.12
C TRP A 425 23.11 -15.09 2.23
N GLN A 426 22.12 -15.29 1.37
CA GLN A 426 21.28 -16.49 1.40
C GLN A 426 22.05 -17.77 0.97
N ARG A 427 23.17 -17.63 0.25
CA ARG A 427 24.04 -18.75 -0.17
C ARG A 427 25.08 -19.14 0.89
N GLU A 428 25.45 -18.22 1.79
CA GLU A 428 26.23 -18.55 2.98
C GLU A 428 25.43 -19.36 4.01
N GLY A 429 24.10 -19.22 4.01
CA GLY A 429 23.19 -19.98 4.88
C GLY A 429 22.83 -21.36 4.31
N THR A 430 22.51 -22.32 5.19
CA THR A 430 22.17 -23.70 4.81
C THR A 430 20.66 -23.95 4.74
N SER A 431 19.84 -23.09 5.34
CA SER A 431 18.41 -23.32 5.53
C SER A 431 17.49 -22.78 4.44
N GLY A 432 17.97 -21.86 3.59
CA GLY A 432 17.14 -21.03 2.72
C GLY A 432 16.73 -19.69 3.35
N ALA A 433 16.94 -19.51 4.65
CA ALA A 433 16.83 -18.23 5.33
C ALA A 433 17.99 -17.28 4.98
N PHE A 434 17.82 -16.01 5.34
CA PHE A 434 18.89 -15.02 5.36
C PHE A 434 19.60 -15.05 6.72
N GLU A 435 20.34 -16.12 7.00
CA GLU A 435 20.85 -16.44 8.34
C GLU A 435 21.72 -15.31 8.95
N HIS A 436 21.35 -14.78 10.11
CA HIS A 436 22.05 -13.72 10.85
C HIS A 436 22.10 -13.98 12.36
N ASP A 437 22.92 -13.20 13.06
CA ASP A 437 22.94 -13.13 14.52
C ASP A 437 21.62 -12.54 15.04
N LEU A 438 20.84 -13.34 15.78
CA LEU A 438 19.50 -12.99 16.28
C LEU A 438 19.54 -11.97 17.42
N ASN A 439 20.59 -11.99 18.25
CA ASN A 439 20.73 -11.10 19.41
C ASN A 439 20.86 -9.63 18.96
N ARG A 440 21.48 -9.39 17.80
CA ARG A 440 21.47 -8.06 17.16
C ARG A 440 20.09 -7.57 16.72
N ALA A 441 19.17 -8.48 16.41
CA ALA A 441 17.86 -8.15 15.86
C ALA A 441 16.87 -7.77 16.97
N ASP A 442 16.88 -8.55 18.05
CA ASP A 442 16.13 -8.27 19.28
C ASP A 442 16.84 -8.91 20.51
N PRO A 443 17.73 -8.17 21.20
CA PRO A 443 18.54 -8.71 22.30
C PRO A 443 17.71 -9.04 23.55
N SER A 444 16.45 -8.57 23.60
CA SER A 444 15.47 -8.92 24.63
C SER A 444 14.83 -10.29 24.41
N GLU A 445 14.80 -10.77 23.17
CA GLU A 445 14.09 -12.00 22.77
C GLU A 445 15.04 -13.13 22.36
N CYS A 446 16.33 -12.82 22.09
CA CYS A 446 17.35 -13.85 21.92
C CYS A 446 18.72 -13.39 22.44
N ALA A 447 19.28 -14.11 23.42
CA ALA A 447 20.60 -13.82 23.97
C ALA A 447 21.70 -14.75 23.41
N HIS A 448 21.38 -16.01 23.12
CA HIS A 448 22.28 -16.96 22.45
C HIS A 448 21.50 -17.82 21.44
N GLY A 449 22.19 -18.26 20.40
CA GLY A 449 21.67 -19.10 19.33
C GLY A 449 22.71 -19.27 18.22
N PRO A 450 22.54 -20.27 17.32
CA PRO A 450 23.19 -20.24 16.02
C PRO A 450 22.70 -19.02 15.21
N ARG A 451 23.25 -18.83 14.01
CA ARG A 451 22.66 -17.87 13.07
C ARG A 451 21.26 -18.36 12.68
N GLY A 452 20.28 -17.47 12.83
CA GLY A 452 18.85 -17.74 12.61
C GLY A 452 18.23 -16.75 11.62
N GLY A 453 16.91 -16.74 11.51
CA GLY A 453 16.19 -15.83 10.62
C GLY A 453 14.86 -15.38 11.20
N SER A 454 14.32 -14.27 10.69
CA SER A 454 13.10 -13.65 11.20
C SER A 454 12.01 -13.68 10.11
N PRO A 455 11.05 -14.64 10.14
CA PRO A 455 10.05 -14.81 9.08
C PRO A 455 9.34 -13.54 8.63
N PHE A 456 8.99 -12.68 9.57
CA PHE A 456 8.31 -11.41 9.31
C PHE A 456 9.23 -10.36 8.66
N MET A 457 10.55 -10.42 8.88
CA MET A 457 11.53 -9.55 8.23
C MET A 457 11.93 -10.08 6.85
N THR A 458 12.08 -11.40 6.72
CA THR A 458 12.24 -12.09 5.43
C THR A 458 11.08 -11.73 4.48
N ALA A 459 9.85 -11.64 4.98
CA ALA A 459 8.70 -11.21 4.18
C ALA A 459 8.84 -9.78 3.62
N LEU A 460 9.43 -8.86 4.38
CA LEU A 460 9.74 -7.50 3.88
C LEU A 460 10.82 -7.54 2.80
N LEU A 461 11.84 -8.39 2.96
CA LEU A 461 12.91 -8.51 1.97
C LEU A 461 12.38 -9.11 0.67
N VAL A 462 11.53 -10.13 0.73
CA VAL A 462 10.85 -10.68 -0.45
C VAL A 462 9.94 -9.64 -1.12
N ASP A 463 9.20 -8.84 -0.34
CA ASP A 463 8.38 -7.74 -0.86
C ASP A 463 9.23 -6.71 -1.63
N ALA A 464 10.40 -6.34 -1.09
CA ALA A 464 11.36 -5.45 -1.75
C ALA A 464 11.95 -6.08 -3.03
N LEU A 465 12.32 -7.37 -2.97
CA LEU A 465 12.86 -8.12 -4.11
C LEU A 465 11.84 -8.25 -5.25
N MET A 466 10.54 -8.31 -4.95
CA MET A 466 9.48 -8.31 -5.96
C MET A 466 9.25 -6.93 -6.59
N ASP A 467 9.39 -5.84 -5.83
CA ASP A 467 9.41 -4.49 -6.42
C ASP A 467 10.62 -4.34 -7.35
N TYR A 468 11.80 -4.82 -6.94
CA TYR A 468 13.00 -4.85 -7.79
C TYR A 468 12.81 -5.70 -9.05
N HIS A 469 12.31 -6.94 -8.94
CA HIS A 469 12.01 -7.79 -10.10
C HIS A 469 11.03 -7.12 -11.07
N THR A 470 10.02 -6.42 -10.55
CA THR A 470 9.04 -5.67 -11.36
C THR A 470 9.69 -4.50 -12.11
N LEU A 471 10.78 -3.93 -11.60
CA LEU A 471 11.48 -2.80 -12.23
C LEU A 471 12.61 -3.24 -13.17
N THR A 472 13.32 -4.34 -12.89
CA THR A 472 14.52 -4.76 -13.62
C THR A 472 14.36 -6.02 -14.46
N GLY A 473 13.34 -6.84 -14.20
CA GLY A 473 13.15 -8.14 -14.83
C GLY A 473 14.15 -9.22 -14.37
N ASP A 474 14.98 -8.95 -13.35
CA ASP A 474 16.06 -9.86 -12.93
C ASP A 474 15.51 -11.25 -12.53
N PRO A 475 15.83 -12.33 -13.28
CA PRO A 475 15.27 -13.65 -13.04
C PRO A 475 15.82 -14.31 -11.78
N ARG A 476 16.95 -13.83 -11.23
CA ARG A 476 17.60 -14.40 -10.03
C ARG A 476 16.73 -14.27 -8.78
N VAL A 477 15.76 -13.35 -8.78
CA VAL A 477 14.78 -13.20 -7.70
C VAL A 477 13.97 -14.47 -7.49
N ARG A 478 13.71 -15.27 -8.53
CA ARG A 478 12.99 -16.54 -8.41
C ARG A 478 13.66 -17.50 -7.44
N GLU A 479 14.96 -17.78 -7.61
CA GLU A 479 15.72 -18.70 -6.76
C GLU A 479 15.66 -18.28 -5.28
N VAL A 480 15.85 -16.97 -5.03
CA VAL A 480 15.86 -16.40 -3.68
C VAL A 480 14.50 -16.52 -2.99
N VAL A 481 13.43 -16.16 -3.70
CA VAL A 481 12.05 -16.21 -3.17
C VAL A 481 11.57 -17.64 -2.98
N GLU A 482 11.91 -18.55 -3.89
CA GLU A 482 11.58 -19.98 -3.81
C GLU A 482 12.25 -20.62 -2.58
N ARG A 483 13.56 -20.40 -2.37
CA ARG A 483 14.28 -20.87 -1.17
C ARG A 483 13.75 -20.27 0.14
N ALA A 484 13.37 -18.99 0.14
CA ALA A 484 12.78 -18.35 1.31
C ALA A 484 11.39 -18.94 1.63
N ALA A 485 10.58 -19.23 0.62
CA ALA A 485 9.29 -19.87 0.78
C ALA A 485 9.42 -21.33 1.28
N ASP A 486 10.39 -22.10 0.79
CA ASP A 486 10.65 -23.48 1.26
C ASP A 486 11.08 -23.45 2.74
N TRP A 487 12.01 -22.56 3.11
CA TRP A 487 12.40 -22.36 4.50
C TRP A 487 11.21 -22.03 5.42
N LEU A 488 10.33 -21.12 4.99
CA LEU A 488 9.14 -20.76 5.77
C LEU A 488 8.17 -21.93 5.92
N ALA A 489 7.90 -22.69 4.84
CA ALA A 489 6.92 -23.78 4.83
C ALA A 489 7.36 -25.03 5.61
N GLU A 490 8.68 -25.27 5.69
CA GLU A 490 9.24 -26.51 6.25
C GLU A 490 10.01 -26.31 7.57
N ARG A 491 10.65 -25.15 7.78
CA ARG A 491 11.57 -24.93 8.91
C ARG A 491 11.15 -23.79 9.85
N ALA A 492 10.47 -22.76 9.38
CA ALA A 492 10.02 -21.65 10.22
C ALA A 492 8.54 -21.73 10.66
N ILE A 493 7.76 -22.68 10.13
CA ILE A 493 6.35 -22.90 10.51
C ILE A 493 6.21 -23.57 11.88
N THR A 494 5.28 -23.11 12.72
CA THR A 494 4.99 -23.73 14.02
C THR A 494 4.55 -25.20 13.87
N SER A 495 4.73 -26.00 14.92
CA SER A 495 4.42 -27.43 14.94
C SER A 495 2.94 -27.71 14.67
N ASP A 496 2.05 -26.83 15.15
CA ASP A 496 0.61 -26.84 14.88
C ASP A 496 0.23 -26.37 13.46
N ARG A 497 1.22 -25.88 12.70
CA ARG A 497 1.12 -25.30 11.35
C ARG A 497 0.17 -24.10 11.22
N ARG A 498 -0.15 -23.42 12.33
CA ARG A 498 -1.07 -22.26 12.37
C ARG A 498 -0.37 -20.92 12.16
N ALA A 499 0.94 -20.84 12.39
CA ALA A 499 1.70 -19.59 12.30
C ALA A 499 3.15 -19.84 11.86
N LEU A 500 3.92 -18.76 11.73
CA LEU A 500 5.38 -18.81 11.67
C LEU A 500 5.96 -18.40 13.03
N ARG A 501 7.14 -18.94 13.35
CA ARG A 501 7.98 -18.51 14.49
C ARG A 501 8.30 -17.03 14.37
N TYR A 502 8.42 -16.32 15.50
CA TYR A 502 8.81 -14.90 15.47
C TYR A 502 10.30 -14.73 15.12
N LEU A 503 11.15 -15.51 15.78
CA LEU A 503 12.56 -15.77 15.44
C LEU A 503 12.73 -17.28 15.28
N TRP A 504 13.49 -17.73 14.28
CA TRP A 504 13.83 -19.14 14.07
C TRP A 504 15.31 -19.37 14.35
N GLY A 505 15.63 -20.35 15.19
CA GLY A 505 17.01 -20.70 15.55
C GLY A 505 17.57 -19.93 16.76
N CYS A 506 16.71 -19.53 17.71
CA CYS A 506 17.17 -19.00 19.00
C CYS A 506 17.35 -20.15 20.01
N GLU A 507 18.51 -20.24 20.68
CA GLU A 507 18.74 -21.26 21.71
C GLU A 507 18.18 -20.85 23.08
N THR A 508 18.18 -19.55 23.40
CA THR A 508 17.84 -19.08 24.75
C THR A 508 16.36 -18.98 25.07
N ASP A 509 15.51 -18.85 24.05
CA ASP A 509 14.07 -18.69 24.25
C ASP A 509 13.31 -19.45 23.16
N ALA A 510 12.27 -20.17 23.57
CA ALA A 510 11.58 -21.19 22.78
C ALA A 510 10.59 -20.60 21.77
N TYR A 511 10.97 -19.51 21.11
CA TYR A 511 10.31 -18.98 19.91
C TYR A 511 10.27 -19.99 18.76
N ASP A 512 11.01 -21.08 18.89
CA ASP A 512 10.85 -22.33 18.15
C ASP A 512 9.41 -22.91 18.15
N ASP A 513 8.47 -22.44 18.97
CA ASP A 513 7.03 -22.69 18.69
C ASP A 513 6.03 -21.58 19.09
N SER A 514 6.48 -20.41 19.53
CA SER A 514 5.57 -19.30 19.88
C SER A 514 5.13 -18.50 18.65
N GLY A 515 4.19 -19.08 17.92
CA GLY A 515 3.58 -18.48 16.73
C GLY A 515 2.80 -17.20 17.00
N THR A 516 3.09 -16.14 16.24
CA THR A 516 2.32 -14.89 16.25
C THR A 516 1.41 -14.84 15.02
N ALA A 517 0.26 -15.50 15.11
CA ALA A 517 -0.67 -15.71 14.00
C ALA A 517 -1.10 -14.43 13.26
N ASP A 518 -1.16 -13.27 13.93
CA ASP A 518 -1.46 -11.99 13.27
C ASP A 518 -0.36 -11.53 12.29
N LEU A 519 0.88 -12.02 12.44
CA LEU A 519 1.97 -11.79 11.48
C LEU A 519 1.78 -12.59 10.18
N ASN A 520 0.93 -13.63 10.14
CA ASN A 520 0.69 -14.38 8.91
C ASN A 520 0.26 -13.43 7.77
N LEU A 521 -0.53 -12.39 8.06
CA LEU A 521 -0.96 -11.39 7.06
C LEU A 521 0.20 -10.55 6.46
N LEU A 522 1.33 -10.46 7.16
CA LEU A 522 2.58 -9.89 6.63
C LEU A 522 3.39 -10.92 5.82
N ILE A 523 3.36 -12.18 6.23
CA ILE A 523 4.28 -13.23 5.77
C ILE A 523 3.76 -13.98 4.53
N VAL A 524 2.46 -14.25 4.43
CA VAL A 524 1.90 -15.01 3.30
C VAL A 524 2.16 -14.45 1.90
N PRO A 525 2.40 -13.13 1.66
CA PRO A 525 2.89 -12.63 0.38
C PRO A 525 4.16 -13.31 -0.14
N VAL A 526 5.00 -13.92 0.72
CA VAL A 526 6.16 -14.72 0.27
C VAL A 526 5.70 -15.92 -0.56
N PHE A 527 4.69 -16.66 -0.11
CA PHE A 527 4.12 -17.77 -0.86
C PHE A 527 3.38 -17.29 -2.12
N GLY A 528 2.72 -16.12 -2.05
CA GLY A 528 2.14 -15.47 -3.22
C GLY A 528 3.20 -15.15 -4.29
N ALA A 529 4.32 -14.56 -3.88
CA ALA A 529 5.45 -14.24 -4.76
C ALA A 529 6.08 -15.52 -5.34
N ALA A 530 6.28 -16.55 -4.52
CA ALA A 530 6.78 -17.85 -4.98
C ALA A 530 5.83 -18.47 -6.03
N TYR A 531 4.51 -18.46 -5.81
CA TYR A 531 3.53 -18.88 -6.83
C TYR A 531 3.62 -18.02 -8.12
N ALA A 532 3.77 -16.71 -8.00
CA ALA A 532 3.85 -15.82 -9.17
C ALA A 532 5.06 -16.10 -10.07
N LEU A 533 6.20 -16.46 -9.47
CA LEU A 533 7.48 -16.74 -10.14
C LEU A 533 7.60 -18.19 -10.63
N THR A 534 7.04 -19.15 -9.89
CA THR A 534 7.21 -20.61 -10.15
C THR A 534 6.00 -21.25 -10.84
N ARG A 535 4.80 -20.70 -10.63
CA ARG A 535 3.49 -21.28 -10.94
C ARG A 535 3.14 -22.58 -10.20
N ASP A 536 3.91 -22.93 -9.17
CA ASP A 536 3.61 -24.09 -8.33
C ASP A 536 2.42 -23.78 -7.38
N PRO A 537 1.29 -24.50 -7.48
CA PRO A 537 0.12 -24.25 -6.65
C PRO A 537 0.32 -24.66 -5.17
N ARG A 538 1.37 -25.41 -4.81
CA ARG A 538 1.66 -25.75 -3.40
C ARG A 538 1.79 -24.51 -2.53
N TRP A 539 2.33 -23.43 -3.10
CA TRP A 539 2.51 -22.16 -2.43
C TRP A 539 1.19 -21.50 -2.05
N LEU A 540 0.17 -21.55 -2.93
CA LEU A 540 -1.15 -21.04 -2.58
C LEU A 540 -1.85 -21.92 -1.55
N ALA A 541 -1.56 -23.22 -1.48
CA ALA A 541 -2.11 -24.08 -0.43
C ALA A 541 -1.54 -23.73 0.96
N VAL A 542 -0.22 -23.54 1.07
CA VAL A 542 0.44 -23.10 2.32
C VAL A 542 0.01 -21.67 2.69
N GLY A 543 0.00 -20.77 1.71
CA GLY A 543 -0.43 -19.39 1.87
C GLY A 543 -1.88 -19.26 2.31
N ASP A 544 -2.82 -19.99 1.70
CA ASP A 544 -4.24 -19.91 2.03
C ASP A 544 -4.52 -20.45 3.45
N ALA A 545 -3.83 -21.52 3.87
CA ALA A 545 -3.98 -22.08 5.23
C ALA A 545 -3.51 -21.11 6.33
N LEU A 546 -2.34 -20.47 6.13
CA LEU A 546 -1.82 -19.48 7.06
C LEU A 546 -2.62 -18.17 7.02
N ALA A 547 -3.14 -17.79 5.85
CA ALA A 547 -4.00 -16.62 5.66
C ALA A 547 -5.34 -16.76 6.40
N ASP A 548 -5.96 -17.94 6.41
CA ASP A 548 -7.19 -18.20 7.19
C ASP A 548 -6.97 -17.88 8.67
N VAL A 549 -5.90 -18.45 9.26
CA VAL A 549 -5.54 -18.20 10.66
C VAL A 549 -5.15 -16.74 10.89
N GLY A 550 -4.45 -16.11 9.95
CA GLY A 550 -4.08 -14.69 10.03
C GLY A 550 -5.29 -13.76 10.02
N VAL A 551 -6.34 -14.07 9.25
CA VAL A 551 -7.59 -13.31 9.20
C VAL A 551 -8.43 -13.55 10.47
N GLU A 552 -8.47 -14.79 10.97
CA GLU A 552 -9.12 -15.15 12.24
C GLU A 552 -8.49 -14.40 13.43
N GLN A 553 -7.17 -14.40 13.53
CA GLN A 553 -6.40 -13.89 14.68
C GLN A 553 -5.93 -12.42 14.51
N MET A 554 -6.41 -11.72 13.48
CA MET A 554 -5.93 -10.40 13.07
C MET A 554 -5.96 -9.35 14.21
N ARG A 555 -4.77 -8.84 14.59
CA ARG A 555 -4.58 -7.94 15.73
C ARG A 555 -4.27 -6.48 15.35
N VAL A 556 -5.20 -5.80 14.69
CA VAL A 556 -5.00 -4.43 14.16
C VAL A 556 -5.35 -3.32 15.18
N LYS A 557 -4.73 -3.36 16.37
CA LYS A 557 -5.08 -2.49 17.52
C LYS A 557 -4.36 -1.13 17.57
N GLN A 558 -3.26 -0.94 16.86
CA GLN A 558 -2.49 0.32 16.77
C GLN A 558 -1.96 0.49 15.33
N PRO A 559 -1.45 1.67 14.93
CA PRO A 559 -1.00 1.89 13.56
C PRO A 559 0.07 0.89 13.09
N LYS A 560 1.03 0.49 13.97
CA LYS A 560 2.02 -0.56 13.67
C LYS A 560 1.37 -1.83 13.08
N GLN A 561 0.45 -2.47 13.80
CA GLN A 561 -0.12 -3.75 13.35
C GLN A 561 -1.11 -3.55 12.18
N TRP A 562 -1.80 -2.41 12.15
CA TRP A 562 -2.70 -2.07 11.05
C TRP A 562 -1.95 -1.91 9.72
N ASN A 563 -0.88 -1.11 9.71
CA ASN A 563 -0.01 -0.92 8.54
C ASN A 563 0.62 -2.23 8.09
N GLN A 564 1.09 -3.03 9.05
CA GLN A 564 1.71 -4.33 8.83
C GLN A 564 0.80 -5.29 8.05
N ALA A 565 -0.47 -5.43 8.46
CA ALA A 565 -1.43 -6.28 7.77
C ALA A 565 -1.84 -5.68 6.42
N MET A 566 -2.14 -4.38 6.39
CA MET A 566 -2.69 -3.70 5.21
C MET A 566 -1.69 -3.62 4.05
N ARG A 567 -0.41 -3.28 4.30
CA ARG A 567 0.61 -3.12 3.24
C ARG A 567 0.95 -4.41 2.48
N ALA A 568 0.62 -5.55 3.07
CA ALA A 568 1.21 -6.83 2.71
C ALA A 568 0.15 -7.80 2.17
N PHE A 569 -0.93 -8.01 2.90
CA PHE A 569 -1.93 -9.01 2.53
C PHE A 569 -2.61 -8.71 1.19
N GLY A 570 -2.74 -7.43 0.83
CA GLY A 570 -3.25 -7.03 -0.49
C GLY A 570 -2.42 -7.58 -1.65
N ARG A 571 -1.10 -7.67 -1.48
CA ARG A 571 -0.16 -8.27 -2.44
C ARG A 571 -0.34 -9.78 -2.54
N TYR A 572 -0.53 -10.49 -1.42
CA TYR A 572 -0.85 -11.93 -1.44
C TYR A 572 -2.10 -12.22 -2.28
N LEU A 573 -3.17 -11.47 -2.06
CA LEU A 573 -4.42 -11.60 -2.82
C LEU A 573 -4.22 -11.30 -4.32
N GLY A 574 -3.40 -10.30 -4.65
CA GLY A 574 -3.02 -9.98 -6.03
C GLY A 574 -2.25 -11.10 -6.73
N TYR A 575 -1.29 -11.73 -6.03
CA TYR A 575 -0.57 -12.90 -6.55
C TYR A 575 -1.48 -14.11 -6.74
N ARG A 576 -2.33 -14.41 -5.73
CA ARG A 576 -3.31 -15.50 -5.77
C ARG A 576 -4.30 -15.38 -6.93
N ALA A 577 -4.63 -14.15 -7.33
CA ALA A 577 -5.52 -13.87 -8.46
C ALA A 577 -4.87 -14.07 -9.84
N LEU A 578 -3.58 -14.42 -9.93
CA LEU A 578 -2.94 -14.71 -11.21
C LEU A 578 -3.45 -16.04 -11.82
N PRO A 579 -3.64 -16.10 -13.16
CA PRO A 579 -4.12 -17.31 -13.84
C PRO A 579 -3.33 -18.57 -13.46
N GLY A 580 -4.06 -19.65 -13.15
CA GLY A 580 -3.53 -20.93 -12.64
C GLY A 580 -4.18 -21.37 -11.33
N ALA A 581 -4.52 -20.43 -10.45
CA ALA A 581 -4.96 -20.71 -9.08
C ALA A 581 -6.33 -21.41 -8.96
N ALA A 582 -7.27 -21.11 -9.86
CA ALA A 582 -8.66 -21.55 -9.75
C ALA A 582 -8.92 -23.03 -10.11
N ALA A 583 -7.93 -23.76 -10.62
CA ALA A 583 -8.12 -25.13 -11.12
C ALA A 583 -8.35 -26.20 -10.01
N MET A 584 -8.16 -25.84 -8.73
CA MET A 584 -8.15 -26.77 -7.60
C MET A 584 -9.42 -26.69 -6.71
N THR A 585 -9.99 -25.51 -6.51
CA THR A 585 -11.16 -25.31 -5.62
C THR A 585 -12.40 -26.07 -6.12
N GLY A 586 -12.58 -26.18 -7.44
CA GLY A 586 -13.66 -26.94 -8.05
C GLY A 586 -13.58 -28.47 -7.90
N LYS A 587 -12.42 -29.03 -7.49
CA LYS A 587 -12.25 -30.50 -7.37
C LYS A 587 -12.35 -31.05 -5.95
N GLN A 588 -12.22 -30.22 -4.91
CA GLN A 588 -12.34 -30.68 -3.52
C GLN A 588 -13.79 -30.67 -3.00
N SER A 589 -14.69 -29.87 -3.59
CA SER A 589 -16.12 -29.87 -3.25
C SER A 589 -16.87 -31.14 -3.71
N ALA A 590 -16.33 -31.86 -4.70
CA ALA A 590 -16.94 -33.08 -5.24
C ALA A 590 -16.51 -34.38 -4.52
N ARG A 591 -15.79 -34.29 -3.40
CA ARG A 591 -15.34 -35.44 -2.58
C ARG A 591 -15.29 -35.11 -1.08
N ARG A 592 -16.45 -34.83 -0.49
CA ARG A 592 -16.77 -35.11 0.92
C ARG A 592 -18.23 -35.51 1.02
#